data_AF-A0A4V1RG32-F1
#
_entry.id   AF-A0A4V1RG32-F1
#
_cell.length_a   1.000
_cell.length_b   1.000
_cell.length_c   1.000
_cell.angle_alpha   90.00
_cell.angle_beta   90.00
_cell.angle_gamma   90.00
#
_symmetry.space_group_name_H-M   'P 1'
#
loop_
_entity.id
_entity.type
_entity.pdbx_description
1 polymer ?
#
loop_
_entity_poly.entity_id
_entity_poly.type
_entity_poly.pdbx_seq_one_letter_code
_entity_poly.pdbx_strand_id
1 'polypeptide(L)'
;KEGGNAVDAAVAVGYALAVTHPQAGNLGGGGFMLIRSKNGNTTAIDFREMAPAKATRDMFLDDQGNPDSKKSLTSHLASGTPGTVAGFSLALDKYGTMPLNKVVQPAFKLARDGFIVNDALADDLKTYGSEV
;
A
#
# COMPACT_ATOMS: atom_id res chain seq x y z
N LYS A 1 -21.98 -4.71 5.86
CA LYS A 1 -22.78 -5.38 6.91
C LYS A 1 -22.98 -4.49 8.15
N GLU A 2 -21.97 -3.69 8.54
CA GLU A 2 -22.04 -2.79 9.71
C GLU A 2 -22.46 -1.34 9.38
N GLY A 3 -23.07 -1.10 8.21
CA GLY A 3 -23.58 0.24 7.84
C GLY A 3 -22.57 1.18 7.16
N GLY A 4 -21.32 0.77 6.96
CA GLY A 4 -20.30 1.55 6.24
C GLY A 4 -20.55 1.59 4.73
N ASN A 5 -19.95 2.58 4.06
CA ASN A 5 -20.07 2.77 2.62
C ASN A 5 -18.94 2.06 1.85
N ALA A 6 -18.91 2.25 0.52
CA ALA A 6 -17.92 1.63 -0.35
C ALA A 6 -16.48 2.10 -0.06
N VAL A 7 -16.28 3.35 0.37
CA VAL A 7 -14.97 3.88 0.74
C VAL A 7 -14.48 3.27 2.06
N ASP A 8 -15.35 3.15 3.06
CA ASP A 8 -15.03 2.48 4.32
C ASP A 8 -14.58 1.03 4.08
N ALA A 9 -15.33 0.31 3.22
CA ALA A 9 -15.01 -1.05 2.84
C ALA A 9 -13.70 -1.14 2.04
N ALA A 10 -13.46 -0.24 1.09
CA ALA A 10 -12.23 -0.21 0.31
C ALA A 10 -10.99 0.02 1.19
N VAL A 11 -11.09 0.94 2.16
CA VAL A 11 -9.99 1.20 3.10
C VAL A 11 -9.77 0.02 4.05
N ALA A 12 -10.84 -0.59 4.58
CA ALA A 12 -10.73 -1.79 5.40
C ALA A 12 -10.06 -2.95 4.64
N VAL A 13 -10.42 -3.15 3.36
CA VAL A 13 -9.79 -4.14 2.47
C VAL A 13 -8.32 -3.80 2.23
N GLY A 14 -7.99 -2.52 1.98
CA GLY A 14 -6.61 -2.08 1.81
C GLY A 14 -5.72 -2.44 3.00
N TYR A 15 -6.19 -2.18 4.23
CA TYR A 15 -5.48 -2.59 5.44
C TYR A 15 -5.41 -4.11 5.59
N ALA A 16 -6.48 -4.85 5.28
CA ALA A 16 -6.46 -6.31 5.35
C ALA A 16 -5.45 -6.92 4.36
N LEU A 17 -5.40 -6.41 3.13
CA LEU A 17 -4.45 -6.85 2.11
C LEU A 17 -3.00 -6.53 2.49
N ALA A 18 -2.74 -5.44 3.21
CA ALA A 18 -1.42 -5.14 3.75
C ALA A 18 -0.92 -6.20 4.77
N VAL A 19 -1.81 -7.07 5.26
CA VAL A 19 -1.48 -8.20 6.13
C VAL A 19 -1.53 -9.52 5.37
N THR A 20 -2.59 -9.76 4.60
CA THR A 20 -2.86 -11.08 4.01
C THR A 20 -2.26 -11.28 2.62
N HIS A 21 -1.79 -10.20 1.98
CA HIS A 21 -1.21 -10.23 0.63
C HIS A 21 0.04 -9.35 0.53
N PRO A 22 1.09 -9.64 1.32
CA PRO A 22 2.21 -8.73 1.54
C PRO A 22 3.10 -8.47 0.30
N GLN A 23 3.03 -9.28 -0.76
CA GLN A 23 3.79 -8.95 -1.99
C GLN A 23 3.21 -7.75 -2.77
N ALA A 24 1.97 -7.34 -2.49
CA ALA A 24 1.29 -6.27 -3.21
C ALA A 24 0.51 -5.33 -2.29
N GLY A 25 -0.33 -5.88 -1.40
CA GLY A 25 -0.98 -5.11 -0.35
C GLY A 25 0.06 -4.53 0.59
N ASN A 26 -0.04 -3.24 0.91
CA ASN A 26 1.05 -2.55 1.59
C ASN A 26 0.58 -1.38 2.46
N LEU A 27 1.43 -0.99 3.41
CA LEU A 27 1.46 0.34 4.01
C LEU A 27 2.68 1.15 3.57
N GLY A 28 3.70 0.47 3.04
CA GLY A 28 5.00 1.03 2.64
C GLY A 28 5.12 1.43 1.17
N GLY A 29 4.02 1.42 0.41
CA GLY A 29 3.97 1.85 -0.98
C GLY A 29 2.96 2.98 -1.20
N GLY A 30 2.26 2.94 -2.33
CA GLY A 30 1.27 3.93 -2.73
C GLY A 30 0.26 3.40 -3.74
N GLY A 31 -0.49 4.30 -4.37
CA GLY A 31 -1.51 3.92 -5.35
C GLY A 31 -2.47 5.04 -5.71
N PHE A 32 -3.61 4.62 -6.26
CA PHE A 32 -4.68 5.52 -6.68
C PHE A 32 -6.03 4.95 -6.24
N MET A 33 -6.97 5.83 -5.88
CA MET A 33 -8.35 5.45 -5.58
C MET A 33 -9.30 6.30 -6.41
N LEU A 34 -10.06 5.65 -7.28
CA LEU A 34 -11.15 6.27 -8.02
C LEU A 34 -12.47 6.07 -7.28
N ILE A 35 -13.10 7.17 -6.91
CA ILE A 35 -14.35 7.20 -6.16
C ILE A 35 -15.44 7.75 -7.07
N ARG A 36 -16.47 6.95 -7.31
CA ARG A 36 -17.72 7.41 -7.94
C ARG A 36 -18.78 7.56 -6.84
N SER A 37 -19.19 8.80 -6.61
CA SER A 37 -20.22 9.11 -5.61
C SER A 37 -21.63 8.88 -6.17
N LYS A 38 -22.62 8.75 -5.28
CA LYS A 38 -24.02 8.47 -5.63
C LYS A 38 -24.65 9.51 -6.56
N ASN A 39 -24.23 10.78 -6.45
CA ASN A 39 -24.71 11.86 -7.31
C ASN A 39 -24.03 11.89 -8.69
N GLY A 40 -23.13 10.95 -8.97
CA GLY A 40 -22.45 10.85 -10.26
C GLY A 40 -21.15 11.66 -10.34
N ASN A 41 -20.62 12.23 -9.26
CA ASN A 41 -19.30 12.86 -9.30
C ASN A 41 -18.20 11.79 -9.19
N THR A 42 -17.15 11.94 -9.99
CA THR A 42 -15.94 11.11 -9.92
C THR A 42 -14.81 11.91 -9.29
N THR A 43 -14.07 11.29 -8.37
CA THR A 43 -12.85 11.85 -7.78
C THR A 43 -11.73 10.83 -7.84
N ALA A 44 -10.52 11.29 -8.12
CA ALA A 44 -9.30 10.50 -7.99
C ALA A 44 -8.51 10.99 -6.78
N ILE A 45 -8.16 10.07 -5.90
CA ILE A 45 -7.14 10.31 -4.87
C ILE A 45 -5.85 9.67 -5.38
N ASP A 46 -4.86 10.52 -5.64
CA ASP A 46 -3.49 10.10 -5.92
C ASP A 46 -2.71 10.07 -4.60
N PHE A 47 -2.26 8.89 -4.23
CA PHE A 47 -1.38 8.65 -3.09
C PHE A 47 -0.17 7.83 -3.53
N ARG A 48 0.32 8.11 -4.75
CA ARG A 48 1.55 7.53 -5.28
C ARG A 48 2.75 7.93 -4.44
N GLU A 49 3.74 7.05 -4.37
CA GLU A 49 5.00 7.34 -3.72
C GLU A 49 5.72 8.51 -4.41
N MET A 50 6.44 9.30 -3.62
CA MET A 50 7.21 10.44 -4.13
C MET A 50 8.71 10.24 -3.90
N ALA A 51 9.53 10.65 -4.87
CA ALA A 51 10.98 10.70 -4.68
C ALA A 51 11.32 11.53 -3.43
N PRO A 52 12.17 11.03 -2.51
CA PRO A 52 12.56 11.77 -1.31
C PRO A 52 13.33 13.05 -1.68
N ALA A 53 13.33 14.05 -0.80
CA ALA A 53 13.96 15.36 -1.08
C ALA A 53 15.46 15.31 -1.38
N LYS A 54 16.15 14.22 -0.99
CA LYS A 54 17.57 13.99 -1.28
C LYS A 54 17.82 13.17 -2.55
N ALA A 55 16.77 12.75 -3.25
CA ALA A 55 16.91 12.03 -4.51
C ALA A 55 17.60 12.93 -5.55
N THR A 56 18.49 12.33 -6.33
CA THR A 56 19.19 13.02 -7.42
C THR A 56 19.03 12.23 -8.71
N ARG A 57 19.21 12.90 -9.85
CA ARG A 57 19.04 12.30 -11.18
C ARG A 57 19.86 11.00 -11.35
N ASP A 58 21.08 10.98 -10.81
CA ASP A 58 22.07 9.95 -11.09
C ASP A 58 22.25 8.95 -9.92
N MET A 59 21.35 8.96 -8.92
CA MET A 59 21.49 8.13 -7.70
C MET A 59 21.48 6.62 -7.93
N PHE A 60 21.07 6.17 -9.12
CA PHE A 60 21.03 4.77 -9.54
C PHE A 60 22.08 4.42 -10.61
N LEU A 61 23.06 5.29 -10.83
CA LEU A 61 24.21 4.98 -11.70
C LEU A 61 25.39 4.43 -10.88
N ASP A 62 26.23 3.62 -11.51
CA ASP A 62 27.54 3.23 -10.99
C ASP A 62 28.60 4.32 -11.25
N ASP A 63 29.84 4.08 -10.82
CA ASP A 63 30.95 5.03 -10.96
C ASP A 63 31.37 5.28 -12.42
N GLN A 64 30.91 4.43 -13.35
CA GLN A 64 31.17 4.53 -14.78
C GLN A 64 29.98 5.17 -15.54
N GLY A 65 28.90 5.51 -14.82
CA GLY A 65 27.70 6.11 -15.38
C GLY A 65 26.70 5.11 -15.96
N ASN A 66 26.87 3.80 -15.74
CA ASN A 66 25.93 2.78 -16.19
C ASN A 66 24.79 2.58 -15.17
N PRO A 67 23.59 2.16 -15.59
CA PRO A 67 22.50 1.84 -14.66
C PRO A 67 22.85 0.67 -13.72
N ASP A 68 22.57 0.85 -12.43
CA ASP A 68 22.71 -0.19 -11.41
C ASP A 68 21.33 -0.61 -10.87
N SER A 69 20.81 -1.72 -11.40
CA SER A 69 19.50 -2.26 -11.01
C SER A 69 19.43 -2.71 -9.55
N LYS A 70 20.56 -3.05 -8.91
CA LYS A 70 20.53 -3.44 -7.49
C LYS A 70 20.18 -2.23 -6.62
N LYS A 71 20.68 -1.04 -6.97
CA LYS A 71 20.34 0.20 -6.25
C LYS A 71 18.85 0.54 -6.41
N SER A 72 18.28 0.38 -7.60
CA SER A 72 16.90 0.79 -7.90
C SER A 72 15.82 -0.27 -7.63
N LEU A 73 16.18 -1.53 -7.38
CA LEU A 73 15.21 -2.61 -7.12
C LEU A 73 15.33 -3.23 -5.72
N THR A 74 16.56 -3.47 -5.24
CA THR A 74 16.78 -4.30 -4.04
C THR A 74 17.55 -3.58 -2.92
N SER A 75 17.75 -2.26 -3.04
CA SER A 75 18.31 -1.44 -1.97
C SER A 75 17.24 -0.55 -1.34
N HIS A 76 17.49 -0.07 -0.11
CA HIS A 76 16.62 0.91 0.53
C HIS A 76 16.46 2.22 -0.27
N LEU A 77 17.40 2.54 -1.16
CA LEU A 77 17.33 3.71 -2.05
C LEU A 77 16.19 3.59 -3.08
N ALA A 78 15.73 2.37 -3.35
CA ALA A 78 14.62 2.10 -4.27
C ALA A 78 13.26 2.57 -3.74
N SER A 79 13.15 2.84 -2.44
CA SER A 79 11.89 3.22 -1.80
C SER A 79 11.57 4.70 -2.02
N GLY A 80 10.42 4.97 -2.64
CA GLY A 80 9.80 6.30 -2.57
C GLY A 80 9.13 6.53 -1.21
N THR A 81 8.81 7.79 -0.90
CA THR A 81 8.07 8.14 0.32
C THR A 81 6.67 7.52 0.27
N PRO A 82 6.30 6.60 1.19
CA PRO A 82 5.03 5.88 1.12
C PRO A 82 3.81 6.80 1.27
N GLY A 83 2.76 6.53 0.47
CA GLY A 83 1.52 7.31 0.42
C GLY A 83 0.27 6.59 0.91
N THR A 84 0.26 5.25 0.98
CA THR A 84 -0.96 4.46 1.24
C THR A 84 -1.73 4.88 2.50
N VAL A 85 -1.05 5.02 3.64
CA VAL A 85 -1.70 5.41 4.91
C VAL A 85 -2.33 6.82 4.82
N ALA A 86 -1.63 7.76 4.17
CA ALA A 86 -2.13 9.11 3.97
C ALA A 86 -3.35 9.12 3.02
N GLY A 87 -3.29 8.36 1.92
CA GLY A 87 -4.38 8.20 0.97
C GLY A 87 -5.64 7.59 1.61
N PHE A 88 -5.48 6.54 2.41
CA PHE A 88 -6.60 5.92 3.13
C PHE A 88 -7.19 6.85 4.19
N SER A 89 -6.36 7.57 4.93
CA SER A 89 -6.83 8.55 5.92
C SER A 89 -7.63 9.67 5.25
N LEU A 90 -7.14 10.20 4.12
CA LEU A 90 -7.83 11.22 3.33
C LEU A 90 -9.15 10.70 2.75
N ALA A 91 -9.16 9.47 2.24
CA ALA A 91 -10.36 8.84 1.69
C ALA A 91 -11.45 8.69 2.75
N LEU A 92 -11.11 8.19 3.94
CA LEU A 92 -12.05 8.09 5.06
C LEU A 92 -12.54 9.45 5.52
N ASP A 93 -11.63 10.41 5.70
CA ASP A 93 -11.96 11.75 6.20
C ASP A 93 -12.96 12.47 5.27
N LYS A 94 -12.75 12.38 3.95
CA LYS A 94 -13.59 13.09 2.97
C LYS A 94 -14.82 12.32 2.50
N TYR A 95 -14.73 11.00 2.42
CA TYR A 95 -15.72 10.18 1.73
C TYR A 95 -16.17 8.95 2.53
N GLY A 96 -15.54 8.65 3.66
CA GLY A 96 -15.94 7.58 4.56
C GLY A 96 -17.12 7.97 5.45
N THR A 97 -17.65 6.98 6.15
CA THR A 97 -18.67 7.14 7.20
C THR A 97 -18.27 6.48 8.51
N MET A 98 -17.11 5.80 8.55
CA MET A 98 -16.58 5.13 9.72
C MET A 98 -15.22 5.70 10.14
N PRO A 99 -14.92 5.73 11.45
CA PRO A 99 -13.61 6.17 11.92
C PRO A 99 -12.52 5.14 11.60
N LEU A 100 -11.28 5.63 11.40
CA LEU A 100 -10.12 4.80 11.09
C LEU A 100 -9.93 3.63 12.08
N ASN A 101 -10.10 3.93 13.37
CA ASN A 101 -9.94 2.95 14.44
C ASN A 101 -10.93 1.78 14.36
N LYS A 102 -12.04 1.89 13.62
CA LYS A 102 -12.99 0.81 13.36
C LYS A 102 -12.58 0.02 12.12
N VAL A 103 -12.33 0.70 11.01
CA VAL A 103 -12.02 0.04 9.72
C VAL A 103 -10.70 -0.74 9.75
N VAL A 104 -9.74 -0.35 10.60
CA VAL A 104 -8.44 -1.04 10.72
C VAL A 104 -8.49 -2.29 11.61
N GLN A 105 -9.51 -2.45 12.48
CA GLN A 105 -9.56 -3.56 13.46
C GLN A 105 -9.44 -4.95 12.84
N PRO A 106 -10.09 -5.27 11.70
CA PRO A 106 -9.95 -6.59 11.10
C PRO A 106 -8.51 -6.91 10.71
N ALA A 107 -7.80 -5.94 10.09
CA ALA A 107 -6.40 -6.10 9.72
C ALA A 107 -5.50 -6.25 10.94
N PHE A 108 -5.73 -5.44 11.99
CA PHE A 108 -5.02 -5.57 13.26
C PHE A 108 -5.18 -6.96 13.87
N LYS A 109 -6.41 -7.51 13.87
CA LYS A 109 -6.68 -8.85 14.36
C LYS A 109 -5.94 -9.91 13.54
N LEU A 110 -5.97 -9.82 12.21
CA LEU A 110 -5.26 -10.74 11.31
C LEU A 110 -3.75 -10.71 11.55
N ALA A 111 -3.17 -9.52 11.74
CA ALA A 111 -1.74 -9.38 11.98
C ALA A 111 -1.32 -9.90 13.36
N ARG A 112 -2.14 -9.66 14.40
CA ARG A 112 -1.83 -10.06 15.77
C ARG A 112 -2.06 -11.54 16.02
N ASP A 113 -3.21 -12.05 15.59
CA ASP A 113 -3.64 -13.41 15.91
C ASP A 113 -3.20 -14.42 14.84
N GLY A 114 -2.71 -13.92 13.70
CA GLY A 114 -2.36 -14.73 12.53
C GLY A 114 -3.56 -15.11 11.67
N PHE A 115 -3.25 -15.72 10.53
CA PHE A 115 -4.21 -16.26 9.58
C PHE A 115 -3.62 -17.48 8.87
N ILE A 116 -4.47 -18.29 8.24
CA ILE A 116 -4.02 -19.47 7.48
C ILE A 116 -3.44 -18.99 6.15
N VAL A 117 -2.19 -19.37 5.88
CA VAL A 117 -1.51 -19.12 4.60
C VAL A 117 -2.21 -19.92 3.51
N ASN A 118 -2.58 -19.25 2.41
CA ASN A 118 -3.11 -19.91 1.23
C ASN A 118 -1.99 -20.29 0.26
N ASP A 119 -2.32 -21.08 -0.76
CA ASP A 119 -1.34 -21.59 -1.73
C ASP A 119 -0.57 -20.47 -2.43
N ALA A 120 -1.25 -19.39 -2.83
CA ALA A 120 -0.61 -18.24 -3.47
C ALA A 120 0.47 -17.61 -2.57
N LEU A 121 0.14 -17.27 -1.32
CA LEU A 121 1.10 -16.71 -0.39
C LEU A 121 2.24 -17.70 -0.07
N ALA A 122 1.96 -19.00 -0.01
CA ALA A 122 3.00 -20.01 0.18
C ALA A 122 4.00 -20.03 -0.99
N ASP A 123 3.52 -19.93 -2.22
CA ASP A 123 4.35 -19.88 -3.44
C ASP A 123 5.19 -18.60 -3.49
N ASP A 124 4.60 -17.44 -3.14
CA ASP A 124 5.32 -16.17 -3.08
C ASP A 124 6.42 -16.19 -2.02
N LEU A 125 6.13 -16.71 -0.82
CA LEU A 125 7.12 -16.85 0.26
C LEU A 125 8.26 -17.78 -0.14
N LYS A 126 7.97 -18.87 -0.86
CA LYS A 126 9.00 -19.78 -1.38
C LYS A 126 9.90 -19.09 -2.40
N THR A 127 9.33 -18.22 -3.24
CA THR A 127 10.04 -17.51 -4.29
C THR A 127 10.89 -16.37 -3.72
N TYR A 128 10.27 -15.46 -2.98
CA TYR A 128 10.90 -14.19 -2.55
C TYR A 128 11.43 -14.21 -1.11
N GLY A 129 10.95 -15.12 -0.26
CA GLY A 129 11.36 -15.19 1.14
C GLY A 129 12.79 -15.71 1.36
N SER A 130 13.45 -16.20 0.31
CA SER A 130 14.84 -16.64 0.34
C SER A 130 15.85 -15.59 -0.15
N GLU A 131 15.38 -14.46 -0.68
CA GLU A 131 16.21 -13.40 -1.27
C GLU A 131 16.65 -12.32 -0.26
N VAL A 132 16.31 -12.49 1.03
CA VAL A 132 16.61 -11.55 2.12
C VAL A 132 17.56 -12.16 3.14
#